data_AF-A0A1E1VY88-F1
#
_entry.id   AF-A0A1E1VY88-F1
#
_cell.length_a   1.000
_cell.length_b   1.000
_cell.length_c   1.000
_cell.angle_alpha   90.00
_cell.angle_beta   90.00
_cell.angle_gamma   90.00
#
_symmetry.space_group_name_H-M   'P 1'
#
loop_
_entity.id
_entity.type
_entity.pdbx_description
1 polymer ?
#
loop_
_entity_poly.entity_id
_entity_poly.type
_entity_poly.pdbx_seq_one_letter_code
_entity_poly.pdbx_strand_id
1 'polypeptide(L)'
;VMDLPYLQKLSILLSETQPVVIERFLWWSVFSTVAPMTLNAFRDLGFEFSRAVFGLQQRTPRWKSCTANVNANFGVALSYLYVKRHFDQTSRKKAIEMVEDVREAFAAAVHQLDWMDTTTRLKTLSKLKAIRNFV
;
A
#
# COMPACT_ATOMS: atom_id res chain seq x y z
N VAL A 1 -5.26 -0.74 -19.50
CA VAL A 1 -3.86 -1.20 -19.58
C VAL A 1 -3.01 -0.20 -18.82
N MET A 2 -2.36 -0.61 -17.73
CA MET A 2 -1.56 0.29 -16.87
C MET A 2 -0.22 0.67 -17.52
N ASP A 3 0.38 -0.25 -18.28
CA ASP A 3 1.62 -0.03 -19.04
C ASP A 3 1.53 -0.81 -20.35
N LEU A 4 1.32 -0.09 -21.46
CA LEU A 4 1.19 -0.68 -22.79
C LEU A 4 2.53 -1.16 -23.36
N PRO A 5 3.63 -0.38 -23.25
CA PRO A 5 4.98 -0.86 -23.61
C PRO A 5 5.36 -2.17 -22.92
N TYR A 6 5.04 -2.35 -21.64
CA TYR A 6 5.30 -3.60 -20.92
C TYR A 6 4.60 -4.78 -21.58
N LEU A 7 3.29 -4.68 -21.86
CA LEU A 7 2.52 -5.79 -22.45
C LEU A 7 3.01 -6.15 -23.86
N GLN A 8 3.42 -5.16 -24.66
CA GLN A 8 3.98 -5.40 -25.99
C GLN A 8 5.29 -6.19 -25.91
N LYS A 9 6.21 -5.78 -25.02
CA LYS A 9 7.49 -6.47 -24.82
C LYS A 9 7.32 -7.85 -24.19
N LEU A 10 6.35 -8.00 -23.29
CA LEU A 10 6.05 -9.28 -22.65
C LEU A 10 5.63 -10.34 -23.68
N SER A 11 4.80 -9.98 -24.66
CA SER A 11 4.37 -10.89 -25.73
C SER A 11 5.56 -11.44 -26.51
N ILE A 12 6.49 -10.54 -26.90
CA ILE A 12 7.72 -10.91 -27.61
C ILE A 12 8.56 -11.84 -26.73
N LEU A 13 8.81 -11.45 -25.48
CA LEU A 13 9.62 -12.24 -24.54
C LEU A 13 9.05 -13.65 -24.33
N LEU A 14 7.73 -13.77 -24.15
CA LEU A 14 7.07 -15.07 -23.97
C LEU A 14 7.19 -15.94 -25.22
N SER A 15 7.16 -15.35 -26.43
CA SER A 15 7.31 -16.09 -27.69
C SER A 15 8.73 -16.61 -27.92
N GLU A 16 9.74 -15.90 -27.41
CA GLU A 16 11.17 -16.26 -27.54
C GLU A 16 11.66 -17.18 -26.41
N THR A 17 10.92 -17.24 -25.29
CA THR A 17 11.31 -18.01 -24.12
C THR A 17 10.84 -19.46 -24.22
N GLN A 18 11.72 -20.41 -23.91
CA GLN A 18 11.36 -21.83 -23.90
C GLN A 18 10.21 -22.11 -22.91
N PRO A 19 9.20 -22.93 -23.29
CA PRO A 19 8.04 -23.20 -22.43
C PRO A 19 8.39 -23.68 -21.02
N VAL A 20 9.44 -24.50 -20.88
CA VAL A 20 9.89 -25.02 -19.57
C VAL A 20 10.39 -23.92 -18.63
N VAL A 21 10.96 -22.84 -19.16
CA VAL A 21 11.44 -21.70 -18.34
C VAL A 21 10.24 -20.91 -17.82
N ILE A 22 9.24 -20.69 -18.68
CA ILE A 22 7.98 -20.04 -18.29
C ILE A 22 7.27 -20.86 -17.21
N GLU A 23 7.15 -22.18 -17.41
CA GLU A 23 6.52 -23.09 -16.46
C GLU A 23 7.21 -23.04 -15.08
N ARG A 24 8.55 -23.13 -15.05
CA ARG A 24 9.33 -23.03 -13.81
C ARG A 24 9.15 -21.69 -13.11
N PHE A 25 9.10 -20.59 -13.87
CA PHE A 25 8.87 -19.26 -13.31
C PHE A 25 7.46 -19.13 -12.68
N LEU A 26 6.45 -19.68 -13.36
CA LEU A 26 5.08 -19.71 -12.83
C LEU A 26 5.00 -20.53 -11.54
N TRP A 27 5.58 -21.73 -11.53
CA TRP A 27 5.62 -22.57 -10.33
C TRP A 27 6.42 -21.93 -9.19
N TRP A 28 7.53 -21.27 -9.50
CA TRP A 28 8.26 -20.49 -8.51
C TRP A 28 7.42 -19.36 -7.92
N SER A 29 6.64 -18.66 -8.74
CA SER A 29 5.74 -17.58 -8.29
C SER A 29 4.63 -18.11 -7.37
N VAL A 30 4.05 -19.26 -7.69
CA VAL A 30 3.08 -19.95 -6.82
C VAL A 30 3.74 -20.40 -5.53
N PHE A 31 4.88 -21.09 -5.63
CA PHE A 31 5.60 -21.62 -4.48
C PHE A 31 6.02 -20.51 -3.52
N SER A 32 6.65 -19.44 -4.01
CA SER A 32 7.07 -18.29 -3.18
C SER A 32 5.90 -17.62 -2.47
N THR A 33 4.70 -17.63 -3.06
CA THR A 33 3.48 -17.11 -2.42
C THR A 33 2.95 -18.04 -1.33
N VAL A 34 2.95 -19.36 -1.57
CA VAL A 34 2.30 -20.34 -0.68
C VAL A 34 3.24 -20.89 0.40
N ALA A 35 4.54 -21.00 0.11
CA ALA A 35 5.58 -21.53 0.97
C ALA A 35 5.58 -20.94 2.40
N PRO A 36 5.41 -19.62 2.62
CA PRO A 36 5.37 -19.06 3.98
C PRO A 36 4.22 -19.60 4.84
N MET A 37 3.14 -20.08 4.21
CA MET A 37 1.91 -20.53 4.88
C MET A 37 1.92 -22.03 5.23
N THR A 38 2.92 -22.79 4.82
CA THR A 38 2.94 -24.25 4.98
C THR A 38 3.93 -24.69 6.09
N LEU A 39 5.01 -25.36 5.73
CA LEU A 39 5.97 -25.98 6.65
C LEU A 39 6.98 -24.97 7.23
N ASN A 40 7.56 -25.30 8.39
CA ASN A 40 8.63 -24.49 8.99
C ASN A 40 9.86 -24.39 8.06
N ALA A 41 10.28 -25.51 7.47
CA ALA A 41 11.43 -25.55 6.57
C ALA A 41 11.31 -24.54 5.41
N PHE A 42 10.12 -24.36 4.84
CA PHE A 42 9.91 -23.37 3.78
C PHE A 42 9.96 -21.93 4.27
N ARG A 43 9.45 -21.67 5.48
CA ARG A 43 9.65 -20.37 6.14
C ARG A 43 11.13 -20.12 6.44
N ASP A 44 11.89 -21.18 6.73
CA ASP A 44 13.31 -21.09 7.00
C ASP A 44 14.09 -20.66 5.77
N LEU A 45 13.87 -21.34 4.65
CA LEU A 45 14.45 -20.99 3.35
C LEU A 45 14.06 -19.56 2.93
N GLY A 46 12.79 -19.17 3.09
CA GLY A 46 12.35 -17.80 2.76
C GLY A 46 13.03 -16.74 3.63
N PHE A 47 13.34 -17.05 4.89
CA PHE A 47 14.07 -16.15 5.75
C PHE A 47 15.56 -16.09 5.41
N GLU A 48 16.19 -17.20 5.05
CA GLU A 48 17.58 -17.21 4.58
C GLU A 48 17.75 -16.35 3.33
N PHE A 49 16.84 -16.47 2.35
CA PHE A 49 16.79 -15.59 1.19
C PHE A 49 16.66 -14.12 1.63
N SER A 50 15.71 -13.82 2.52
CA SER A 50 15.48 -12.45 2.98
C SER A 50 16.66 -11.88 3.77
N ARG A 51 17.39 -12.73 4.51
CA ARG A 51 18.62 -12.37 5.22
C ARG A 51 19.72 -12.00 4.22
N ALA A 52 19.90 -12.80 3.17
CA ALA A 52 20.92 -12.57 2.16
C ALA A 52 20.63 -11.30 1.33
N VAL A 53 19.37 -11.07 0.95
CA VAL A 53 18.98 -9.95 0.08
C VAL A 53 18.79 -8.63 0.84
N PHE A 54 18.16 -8.68 2.02
CA PHE A 54 17.75 -7.48 2.77
C PHE A 54 18.53 -7.28 4.08
N GLY A 55 19.49 -8.15 4.40
CA GLY A 55 20.32 -8.02 5.61
C GLY A 55 19.57 -8.29 6.92
N LEU A 56 18.45 -9.02 6.88
CA LEU A 56 17.64 -9.28 8.07
C LEU A 56 18.36 -10.14 9.10
N GLN A 57 18.49 -9.62 10.32
CA GLN A 57 19.16 -10.30 11.42
C GLN A 57 18.26 -11.36 12.08
N GLN A 58 17.00 -11.02 12.30
CA GLN A 58 16.04 -11.87 13.01
C GLN A 58 14.69 -11.93 12.30
N ARG A 59 13.93 -13.00 12.58
CA ARG A 59 12.58 -13.14 12.06
C ARG A 59 11.60 -12.26 12.81
N THR A 60 10.60 -11.78 12.09
CA THR A 60 9.40 -11.22 12.71
C THR A 60 8.74 -12.28 13.61
N PRO A 61 8.45 -11.97 14.88
CA PRO A 61 7.74 -12.88 15.76
C PRO A 61 6.41 -13.34 15.15
N ARG A 62 6.06 -14.61 15.36
CA ARG A 62 4.89 -15.26 14.72
C ARG A 62 3.60 -14.47 14.93
N TRP A 63 3.36 -13.99 16.17
CA TRP A 63 2.15 -13.22 16.50
C TRP A 63 2.03 -11.96 15.62
N LYS A 64 3.14 -11.25 15.36
CA LYS A 64 3.15 -10.02 14.56
C LYS A 64 2.84 -10.31 13.10
N SER A 65 3.39 -11.40 12.54
CA SER A 65 3.04 -11.87 11.20
C SER A 65 1.56 -12.28 11.11
N CYS A 66 1.04 -12.98 12.11
CA CYS A 66 -0.38 -13.36 12.16
C CYS A 66 -1.30 -12.14 12.25
N THR A 67 -0.98 -11.16 13.11
CA THR A 67 -1.73 -9.91 13.21
C THR A 67 -1.70 -9.13 11.89
N ALA A 68 -0.55 -9.06 11.22
CA ALA A 68 -0.43 -8.42 9.91
C ALA A 68 -1.30 -9.12 8.85
N ASN A 69 -1.33 -10.45 8.82
CA ASN A 69 -2.18 -11.22 7.91
C ASN A 69 -3.68 -10.97 8.17
N VAL A 70 -4.10 -10.96 9.44
CA VAL A 70 -5.49 -10.65 9.80
C VAL A 70 -5.83 -9.21 9.39
N ASN A 71 -4.93 -8.26 9.61
CA ASN A 71 -5.14 -6.87 9.19
C ASN A 71 -5.25 -6.72 7.66
N ALA A 72 -4.43 -7.45 6.90
CA ALA A 72 -4.45 -7.40 5.44
C ALA A 72 -5.74 -7.98 4.84
N ASN A 73 -6.29 -9.04 5.44
CA ASN A 73 -7.47 -9.74 4.90
C ASN A 73 -8.79 -9.28 5.53
N PHE A 74 -8.75 -8.84 6.79
CA PHE A 74 -9.93 -8.49 7.61
C PHE A 74 -9.77 -7.13 8.28
N GLY A 75 -9.08 -6.19 7.63
CA GLY A 75 -8.68 -4.89 8.20
C GLY A 75 -9.84 -4.08 8.77
N VAL A 76 -11.00 -4.07 8.11
CA VAL A 76 -12.19 -3.33 8.59
C VAL A 76 -12.72 -3.95 9.88
N ALA A 77 -12.85 -5.28 9.95
CA ALA A 77 -13.33 -5.97 11.14
C ALA A 77 -12.35 -5.81 12.31
N LEU A 78 -11.05 -5.93 12.05
CA LEU A 78 -10.01 -5.71 13.07
C LEU A 78 -10.02 -4.25 13.56
N SER A 79 -10.15 -3.29 12.64
CA SER A 79 -10.22 -1.85 12.97
C SER A 79 -11.44 -1.52 13.82
N TYR A 80 -12.60 -2.10 13.54
CA TYR A 80 -13.79 -1.92 14.38
C TYR A 80 -13.53 -2.34 15.84
N LEU A 81 -12.93 -3.52 16.05
CA LEU A 81 -12.61 -4.01 17.38
C LEU A 81 -11.56 -3.13 18.08
N TYR A 82 -10.56 -2.66 17.33
CA TYR A 82 -9.53 -1.76 17.84
C TYR A 82 -10.13 -0.41 18.27
N VAL A 83 -10.92 0.22 17.40
CA VAL A 83 -11.57 1.51 17.66
C VAL A 83 -12.50 1.41 18.87
N LYS A 84 -13.30 0.35 18.97
CA LYS A 84 -14.20 0.13 20.11
C LYS A 84 -13.49 0.08 21.46
N ARG A 85 -12.24 -0.39 21.51
CA ARG A 85 -11.49 -0.61 22.76
C ARG A 85 -10.46 0.48 23.07
N HIS A 86 -9.87 1.08 22.06
CA HIS A 86 -8.66 1.88 22.20
C HIS A 86 -8.74 3.28 21.59
N PHE A 87 -9.82 3.61 20.87
CA PHE A 87 -9.92 4.90 20.19
C PHE A 87 -10.84 5.86 20.95
N ASP A 88 -10.31 7.05 21.24
CA ASP A 88 -11.05 8.12 21.89
C ASP A 88 -11.74 9.02 20.86
N GLN A 89 -13.03 9.29 21.07
CA GLN A 89 -13.80 10.19 20.23
C GLN A 89 -13.28 11.64 20.27
N THR A 90 -12.61 12.07 21.35
CA THR A 90 -12.03 13.42 21.38
C THR A 90 -10.91 13.57 20.35
N SER A 91 -10.12 12.50 20.14
CA SER A 91 -9.06 12.47 19.14
C SER A 91 -9.62 12.61 17.73
N ARG A 92 -10.80 12.03 17.45
CA ARG A 92 -11.49 12.22 16.16
C ARG A 92 -11.85 13.67 15.90
N LYS A 93 -12.44 14.35 16.90
CA LYS A 93 -12.80 15.77 16.76
C LYS A 93 -11.57 16.61 16.46
N LYS A 94 -10.48 16.37 17.21
CA LYS A 94 -9.25 17.13 16.99
C LYS A 94 -8.62 16.88 15.62
N ALA A 95 -8.66 15.64 15.14
CA ALA A 95 -8.20 15.32 13.79
C ALA A 95 -9.04 16.00 12.70
N ILE A 96 -10.37 16.10 12.87
CA ILE A 96 -11.25 16.83 11.93
C ILE A 96 -10.91 18.31 11.91
N GLU A 97 -10.73 18.93 13.08
CA GLU A 97 -10.30 20.34 13.18
C GLU A 97 -8.98 20.56 12.43
N MET A 98 -7.97 19.72 12.67
CA MET A 98 -6.67 19.83 12.00
C MET A 98 -6.78 19.72 10.48
N VAL A 99 -7.68 18.86 9.96
CA VAL A 99 -7.88 18.73 8.51
C VAL A 99 -8.49 20.00 7.93
N GLU A 100 -9.45 20.61 8.61
CA GLU A 100 -10.03 21.89 8.16
C GLU A 100 -9.02 23.04 8.25
N ASP A 101 -8.23 23.12 9.33
CA ASP A 101 -7.17 24.12 9.48
C ASP A 101 -6.16 24.03 8.32
N VAL A 102 -5.74 22.81 7.96
CA VAL A 102 -4.84 22.57 6.81
C VAL A 102 -5.52 22.96 5.49
N ARG A 103 -6.83 22.71 5.35
CA ARG A 103 -7.61 23.06 4.16
C ARG A 103 -7.68 24.58 3.99
N GLU A 104 -7.91 25.32 5.06
CA GLU A 104 -7.95 26.79 5.05
C GLU A 104 -6.58 27.39 4.76
N ALA A 105 -5.52 26.88 5.42
CA ALA A 105 -4.16 27.31 5.17
C ALA A 105 -3.74 27.09 3.70
N PHE A 106 -4.10 25.94 3.13
CA PHE A 106 -3.83 25.66 1.72
C PHE A 106 -4.62 26.59 0.79
N ALA A 107 -5.90 26.87 1.08
CA ALA A 107 -6.69 27.83 0.31
C ALA A 107 -6.05 29.22 0.33
N ALA A 108 -5.65 29.70 1.51
CA ALA A 108 -4.97 30.99 1.66
C ALA A 108 -3.65 31.04 0.87
N ALA A 109 -2.85 29.98 0.91
CA ALA A 109 -1.63 29.87 0.12
C ALA A 109 -1.92 29.93 -1.39
N VAL A 110 -2.93 29.20 -1.88
CA VAL A 110 -3.34 29.20 -3.30
C VAL A 110 -3.76 30.60 -3.78
N HIS A 111 -4.36 31.42 -2.92
CA HIS A 111 -4.70 32.81 -3.25
C HIS A 111 -3.47 33.71 -3.48
N GLN A 112 -2.32 33.37 -2.89
CA GLN A 112 -1.08 34.16 -2.93
C GLN A 112 -0.06 33.64 -3.97
N LEU A 113 -0.38 32.58 -4.72
CA LEU A 113 0.55 32.00 -5.70
C LEU A 113 0.60 32.84 -6.98
N ASP A 114 1.72 33.54 -7.18
CA ASP A 114 1.97 34.38 -8.36
C ASP A 114 2.19 33.57 -9.64
N TRP A 115 2.69 32.33 -9.52
CA TRP A 115 2.95 31.46 -10.68
C TRP A 115 1.68 30.81 -11.26
N MET A 116 0.55 30.88 -10.55
CA MET A 116 -0.69 30.21 -10.91
C MET A 116 -1.71 31.21 -11.46
N ASP A 117 -2.13 31.01 -12.71
CA ASP A 117 -3.17 31.81 -13.34
C ASP A 117 -4.53 31.69 -12.63
N THR A 118 -5.39 32.69 -12.82
CA THR A 118 -6.71 32.78 -12.16
C THR A 118 -7.60 31.57 -12.45
N THR A 119 -7.57 31.01 -13.65
CA THR A 119 -8.45 29.89 -14.03
C THR A 119 -8.02 28.60 -13.34
N THR A 120 -6.72 28.35 -13.28
CA THR A 120 -6.12 27.21 -12.57
C THR A 120 -6.31 27.36 -11.05
N ARG A 121 -6.23 28.59 -10.52
CA ARG A 121 -6.50 28.89 -9.12
C ARG A 121 -7.92 28.53 -8.71
N LEU A 122 -8.92 28.96 -9.48
CA LEU A 122 -10.33 28.64 -9.22
C LEU A 122 -10.59 27.12 -9.29
N LYS A 123 -9.98 26.42 -10.25
CA LYS A 123 -10.07 24.95 -10.34
C LYS A 123 -9.43 24.25 -9.14
N THR A 124 -8.27 24.74 -8.68
CA THR A 124 -7.58 24.22 -7.48
C THR A 124 -8.45 24.37 -6.24
N LEU A 125 -9.06 25.55 -6.02
CA LEU A 125 -9.97 25.79 -4.89
C LEU A 125 -11.25 24.94 -4.98
N SER A 126 -11.79 24.74 -6.19
CA SER A 126 -12.92 23.84 -6.40
C SER A 126 -12.58 22.39 -6.05
N LYS A 127 -11.40 21.91 -6.48
CA LYS A 127 -10.90 20.58 -6.12
C LYS A 127 -10.69 20.45 -4.62
N LEU A 128 -10.10 21.45 -3.97
CA LEU A 128 -9.90 21.49 -2.52
C LEU A 128 -11.22 21.35 -1.77
N LYS A 129 -12.29 22.04 -2.20
CA LYS A 129 -13.63 21.92 -1.62
C LYS A 129 -14.26 20.54 -1.85
N ALA A 130 -13.88 19.84 -2.93
CA ALA A 130 -14.39 18.51 -3.27
C ALA A 130 -13.63 17.36 -2.59
N ILE A 131 -12.52 17.63 -1.88
CA ILE A 131 -11.82 16.61 -1.10
C ILE A 131 -12.75 16.09 0.00
N ARG A 132 -12.90 14.77 0.07
CA ARG A 132 -13.72 14.12 1.10
C ARG A 132 -12.85 13.79 2.30
N ASN A 133 -13.31 14.17 3.48
CA ASN A 133 -12.69 13.79 4.74
C ASN A 133 -13.20 12.40 5.15
N PHE A 134 -12.27 11.48 5.42
CA PHE A 134 -12.57 10.11 5.88
C PHE A 134 -12.25 9.90 7.37
N VAL A 135 -12.23 10.99 8.14
CA VAL A 135 -11.90 11.04 9.58
C VAL A 135 -13.14 10.81 10.46
#